data_AF-A0AAV1RYE6-F1
#
_entry.id   AF-A0AAV1RYE6-F1
#
_cell.length_a   1.000
_cell.length_b   1.000
_cell.length_c   1.000
_cell.angle_alpha   90.00
_cell.angle_beta   90.00
_cell.angle_gamma   90.00
#
_symmetry.space_group_name_H-M   'P 1'
#
loop_
_entity.id
_entity.type
_entity.pdbx_description
1 polymer ?
#
loop_
_entity_poly.entity_id
_entity_poly.type
_entity_poly.pdbx_seq_one_letter_code
_entity_poly.pdbx_strand_id
1 'polypeptide(L)'
;MAKEIEDSAPSINTSSNEHYEHRNTSQYRSAPTFDVVNQCTYTVWAAASPGGGRCLDPGQTWNLNVAPGTTMARIWGRTNCNFDANGQGQCETGDCNRRLECQGYGSPPNTLAEFALTQPNNLDFLDISFVDGFNIPLDFSPTSSACRGIRCAANINGECPTQLRTTGGCNNQCTVFKTNEYCCIDGPGSCSATDLSKFFKDRCPDAYSYPQDDQTSTFTCPAGKPVVGRFCWSDGVLLVGTSNGFNRTTSWFVEDIRVHRLLLGEHSVVRAVSTTQTMGYSTKLLTSSLLFGLLFISANAATFEIRNNCQYTVWAAASPGGGRRLDRGQTWWLNVPAGTSMARIWGRTNCNFDGSGRGRCQTGDCTGGLVCQGWGVPPNTLAEYALNQFGNLDFYDISLVDGFNIPMEFSPTSGGGGKCQALVCAADINGQCPNELRTPGGCNNPCTVFKTNQYCCTNGQGSCGPTNFSRFFKDRCPTSYSYPQDDPSSTFTCPGGTNYKVVFCPWGSPHFPLEMPGNKNVE
;
A
#
# COMPACT_ATOMS: atom_id res chain seq x y z
N MET A 1 -45.76 2.21 -36.75
CA MET A 1 -46.90 3.14 -36.67
C MET A 1 -46.85 3.78 -35.28
N ALA A 2 -46.99 5.08 -35.05
CA ALA A 2 -46.96 6.30 -35.90
C ALA A 2 -46.73 7.46 -34.89
N LYS A 3 -45.81 8.42 -35.11
CA LYS A 3 -46.07 9.77 -35.69
C LYS A 3 -47.22 10.54 -34.99
N GLU A 4 -47.14 11.85 -34.65
CA GLU A 4 -46.13 12.93 -34.86
C GLU A 4 -46.64 14.24 -34.19
N ILE A 5 -46.03 15.39 -34.52
CA ILE A 5 -46.56 16.78 -34.46
C ILE A 5 -46.36 17.53 -33.13
N GLU A 6 -45.89 18.79 -33.05
CA GLU A 6 -45.16 19.81 -33.88
C GLU A 6 -44.79 20.93 -32.85
N ASP A 7 -43.99 21.98 -33.07
CA ASP A 7 -42.84 22.37 -33.90
C ASP A 7 -42.60 23.88 -33.64
N SER A 8 -41.43 24.41 -33.99
CA SER A 8 -41.09 25.83 -34.24
C SER A 8 -40.99 26.86 -33.07
N ALA A 9 -40.05 27.80 -33.25
CA ALA A 9 -39.67 28.88 -32.31
C ALA A 9 -39.90 30.27 -32.94
N PRO A 10 -39.62 31.37 -32.21
CA PRO A 10 -38.94 32.50 -32.84
C PRO A 10 -37.78 33.11 -32.04
N SER A 11 -36.93 33.86 -32.75
CA SER A 11 -35.67 34.47 -32.32
C SER A 11 -35.78 35.95 -31.90
N ILE A 12 -34.75 36.49 -31.24
CA ILE A 12 -34.29 37.91 -31.32
C ILE A 12 -32.84 38.04 -30.79
N ASN A 13 -32.11 39.06 -31.26
CA ASN A 13 -30.68 39.37 -31.05
C ASN A 13 -30.57 40.91 -30.85
N THR A 14 -29.63 41.57 -30.15
CA THR A 14 -28.30 41.23 -29.57
C THR A 14 -28.28 41.50 -28.03
N SER A 15 -27.23 41.81 -27.26
CA SER A 15 -25.80 42.19 -27.44
C SER A 15 -25.02 42.11 -26.10
N SER A 16 -23.69 42.00 -26.19
CA SER A 16 -22.66 42.39 -25.18
C SER A 16 -22.82 41.89 -23.73
N ASN A 17 -22.01 40.90 -23.34
CA ASN A 17 -20.85 41.18 -22.49
C ASN A 17 -19.82 40.04 -22.50
N GLU A 18 -18.57 40.45 -22.76
CA GLU A 18 -17.27 39.83 -22.47
C GLU A 18 -17.21 38.32 -22.15
N HIS A 19 -16.73 37.53 -23.11
CA HIS A 19 -16.18 36.20 -22.84
C HIS A 19 -14.89 36.31 -22.02
N TYR A 20 -14.96 35.97 -20.73
CA TYR A 20 -13.79 35.52 -19.99
C TYR A 20 -13.55 34.05 -20.34
N GLU A 21 -12.71 33.78 -21.33
CA GLU A 21 -12.25 32.42 -21.63
C GLU A 21 -11.46 31.86 -20.43
N HIS A 22 -12.12 31.04 -19.62
CA HIS A 22 -11.40 30.08 -18.79
C HIS A 22 -10.67 29.11 -19.72
N ARG A 23 -9.38 29.34 -19.92
CA ARG A 23 -8.46 28.43 -20.61
C ARG A 23 -8.49 27.06 -19.94
N ASN A 24 -9.36 26.19 -20.43
CA ASN A 24 -9.33 24.78 -20.11
C ASN A 24 -8.12 24.16 -20.82
N THR A 25 -6.95 24.35 -20.23
CA THR A 25 -5.76 23.58 -20.58
C THR A 25 -5.92 22.17 -20.02
N SER A 26 -6.79 21.40 -20.67
CA SER A 26 -6.78 19.95 -20.62
C SER A 26 -5.44 19.48 -21.19
N GLN A 27 -4.44 19.46 -20.30
CA GLN A 27 -3.16 18.84 -20.59
C GLN A 27 -3.45 17.38 -20.87
N TYR A 28 -3.44 17.00 -22.15
CA TYR A 28 -3.50 15.61 -22.60
C TYR A 28 -2.32 14.86 -21.97
N ARG A 29 -2.52 14.33 -20.78
CA ARG A 29 -1.61 13.36 -20.17
C ARG A 29 -1.76 12.09 -21.00
N SER A 30 -0.77 11.82 -21.83
CA SER A 30 -0.69 10.58 -22.61
C SER A 30 -0.91 9.40 -21.67
N ALA A 31 -1.88 8.54 -22.00
CA ALA A 31 -2.07 7.28 -21.30
C ALA A 31 -0.75 6.49 -21.27
N PRO A 32 -0.31 5.98 -20.11
CA PRO A 32 0.89 5.17 -20.06
C PRO A 32 0.68 3.89 -20.89
N THR A 33 1.62 3.64 -21.79
CA THR A 33 1.63 2.45 -22.63
C THR A 33 2.38 1.34 -21.91
N PHE A 34 1.79 0.15 -21.86
CA PHE A 34 2.37 -1.05 -21.29
C PHE A 34 2.87 -1.98 -22.40
N ASP A 35 4.18 -2.14 -22.51
CA ASP A 35 4.80 -3.14 -23.37
C ASP A 35 4.93 -4.46 -22.61
N VAL A 36 3.99 -5.39 -22.83
CA VAL A 36 4.02 -6.72 -22.23
C VAL A 36 4.76 -7.67 -23.17
N VAL A 37 5.99 -8.03 -22.82
CA VAL A 37 6.92 -8.80 -23.65
C VAL A 37 7.07 -10.22 -23.11
N ASN A 38 6.90 -11.23 -23.96
CA ASN A 38 7.29 -12.59 -23.62
C ASN A 38 8.78 -12.83 -23.95
N GLN A 39 9.65 -12.94 -22.95
CA GLN A 39 11.05 -13.36 -23.12
C GLN A 39 11.28 -14.83 -22.72
N CYS A 40 10.22 -15.56 -22.36
CA CYS A 40 10.30 -17.00 -22.09
C CYS A 40 10.62 -17.77 -23.38
N THR A 41 11.24 -18.94 -23.23
CA THR A 41 11.46 -19.90 -24.33
C THR A 41 10.20 -20.67 -24.72
N TYR A 42 9.06 -20.36 -24.09
CA TYR A 42 7.76 -20.99 -24.26
C TYR A 42 6.66 -19.92 -24.40
N THR A 43 5.53 -20.30 -25.02
CA THR A 43 4.36 -19.44 -25.19
C THR A 43 3.74 -19.08 -23.83
N VAL A 44 3.43 -17.80 -23.64
CA VAL A 44 2.76 -17.27 -22.45
C VAL A 44 1.46 -16.61 -22.89
N TRP A 45 0.35 -16.95 -22.25
CA TRP A 45 -0.92 -16.25 -22.47
C TRP A 45 -0.97 -15.08 -21.49
N ALA A 46 -0.45 -13.93 -21.92
CA ALA A 46 -0.55 -12.69 -21.19
C ALA A 46 -2.01 -12.38 -20.84
N ALA A 47 -2.22 -11.76 -19.70
CA ALA A 47 -3.51 -11.33 -19.20
C ALA A 47 -3.36 -9.97 -18.53
N ALA A 48 -4.41 -9.15 -18.66
CA ALA A 48 -4.48 -7.88 -17.95
C ALA A 48 -5.92 -7.56 -17.53
N SER A 49 -6.07 -6.94 -16.37
CA SER A 49 -7.34 -6.44 -15.86
C SER A 49 -7.14 -5.01 -15.37
N PRO A 50 -7.69 -3.97 -16.04
CA PRO A 50 -8.35 -4.04 -17.35
C PRO A 50 -7.35 -4.36 -18.48
N GLY A 51 -7.83 -5.01 -19.55
CA GLY A 51 -7.07 -5.19 -20.79
C GLY A 51 -7.38 -6.45 -21.57
N GLY A 52 -7.89 -7.50 -20.93
CA GLY A 52 -8.22 -8.77 -21.59
C GLY A 52 -7.09 -9.78 -21.51
N GLY A 53 -6.76 -10.47 -22.61
CA GLY A 53 -5.63 -11.39 -22.63
C GLY A 53 -5.26 -11.88 -24.01
N ARG A 54 -3.96 -12.15 -24.20
CA ARG A 54 -3.36 -12.40 -25.52
C ARG A 54 -2.33 -13.53 -25.46
N CYS A 55 -2.38 -14.42 -26.43
CA CYS A 55 -1.31 -15.40 -26.67
C CYS A 55 -0.05 -14.66 -27.15
N LEU A 56 1.09 -14.88 -26.48
CA LEU A 56 2.39 -14.36 -26.87
C LEU A 56 3.40 -15.51 -26.99
N ASP A 57 3.84 -15.79 -28.21
CA ASP A 57 4.98 -16.68 -28.44
C ASP A 57 6.30 -15.99 -28.02
N PRO A 58 7.40 -16.74 -27.86
CA PRO A 58 8.71 -16.18 -27.53
C PRO A 58 9.12 -14.99 -28.41
N GLY A 59 9.46 -13.86 -27.77
CA GLY A 59 9.83 -12.61 -28.42
C GLY A 59 8.67 -11.72 -28.87
N GLN A 60 7.41 -12.14 -28.72
CA GLN A 60 6.26 -11.30 -29.04
C GLN A 60 5.95 -10.28 -27.93
N THR A 61 5.43 -9.13 -28.36
CA THR A 61 5.00 -8.02 -27.48
C THR A 61 3.52 -7.72 -27.68
N TRP A 62 2.82 -7.48 -26.58
CA TRP A 62 1.49 -6.87 -26.55
C TRP A 62 1.61 -5.43 -26.04
N ASN A 63 1.19 -4.46 -26.85
CA ASN A 63 1.01 -3.08 -26.43
C ASN A 63 -0.38 -2.94 -25.82
N LEU A 64 -0.45 -2.62 -24.52
CA LEU A 64 -1.67 -2.37 -23.77
C LEU A 64 -1.74 -0.87 -23.40
N ASN A 65 -2.85 -0.23 -23.75
CA ASN A 65 -3.14 1.14 -23.33
C ASN A 65 -4.04 1.10 -22.10
N VAL A 66 -3.59 1.63 -20.96
CA VAL A 66 -4.40 1.71 -19.75
C VAL A 66 -4.68 3.17 -19.42
N ALA A 67 -5.95 3.49 -19.09
CA ALA A 67 -6.37 4.87 -18.88
C ALA A 67 -5.72 5.48 -17.62
N PRO A 68 -5.30 6.76 -17.64
CA PRO A 68 -4.98 7.52 -16.43
C PRO A 68 -6.11 7.42 -15.40
N GLY A 69 -5.77 7.27 -14.12
CA GLY A 69 -6.75 7.07 -13.04
C GLY A 69 -7.19 5.62 -12.84
N THR A 70 -6.79 4.67 -13.69
CA THR A 70 -7.07 3.24 -13.46
C THR A 70 -6.39 2.75 -12.20
N THR A 71 -7.11 2.03 -11.35
CA THR A 71 -6.64 1.49 -10.06
C THR A 71 -6.80 -0.02 -10.02
N MET A 72 -6.10 -0.68 -9.09
CA MET A 72 -6.17 -2.14 -8.87
C MET A 72 -5.91 -2.95 -10.14
N ALA A 73 -5.09 -2.40 -11.05
CA ALA A 73 -4.83 -3.02 -12.32
C ALA A 73 -3.77 -4.11 -12.15
N ARG A 74 -3.94 -5.21 -12.89
CA ARG A 74 -3.00 -6.35 -12.86
C ARG A 74 -2.58 -6.72 -14.27
N ILE A 75 -1.31 -7.05 -14.46
CA ILE A 75 -0.78 -7.79 -15.61
C ILE A 75 -0.13 -9.07 -15.08
N TRP A 76 -0.43 -10.22 -15.68
CA TRP A 76 0.19 -11.49 -15.33
C TRP A 76 0.34 -12.40 -16.54
N GLY A 77 1.23 -13.38 -16.44
CA GLY A 77 1.44 -14.40 -17.46
C GLY A 77 0.76 -15.71 -17.05
N ARG A 78 0.10 -16.37 -18.00
CA ARG A 78 -0.54 -17.68 -17.82
C ARG A 78 0.21 -18.75 -18.60
N THR A 79 0.33 -19.95 -18.03
CA THR A 79 1.09 -21.06 -18.63
C THR A 79 0.21 -22.25 -18.99
N ASN A 80 0.70 -23.07 -19.92
CA ASN A 80 0.09 -24.34 -20.34
C ASN A 80 -1.42 -24.20 -20.64
N CYS A 81 -1.80 -23.15 -21.37
CA CYS A 81 -3.19 -22.91 -21.72
C CYS A 81 -3.60 -23.64 -23.01
N ASN A 82 -4.86 -24.02 -23.08
CA ASN A 82 -5.52 -24.45 -24.31
C ASN A 82 -6.85 -23.71 -24.44
N PHE A 83 -7.08 -23.04 -25.57
CA PHE A 83 -8.29 -22.27 -25.87
C PHE A 83 -8.87 -22.69 -27.22
N ASP A 84 -10.19 -22.77 -27.31
CA ASP A 84 -10.93 -22.99 -28.54
C ASP A 84 -11.00 -21.71 -29.40
N ALA A 85 -11.62 -21.81 -30.58
CA ALA A 85 -11.80 -20.69 -31.50
C ALA A 85 -12.70 -19.56 -30.94
N ASN A 86 -13.44 -19.80 -29.85
CA ASN A 86 -14.26 -18.80 -29.15
C ASN A 86 -13.51 -18.17 -27.97
N GLY A 87 -12.24 -18.53 -27.74
CA GLY A 87 -11.46 -18.10 -26.59
C GLY A 87 -11.89 -18.72 -25.27
N GLN A 88 -12.59 -19.86 -25.27
CA GLN A 88 -12.93 -20.64 -24.08
C GLN A 88 -11.94 -21.79 -23.90
N GLY A 89 -11.53 -22.07 -22.67
CA GLY A 89 -10.41 -22.98 -22.45
C GLY A 89 -10.00 -23.12 -20.99
N GLN A 90 -8.74 -23.45 -20.75
CA GLN A 90 -8.17 -23.46 -19.41
C GLN A 90 -6.65 -23.28 -19.45
N CYS A 91 -6.10 -22.55 -18.49
CA CYS A 91 -4.66 -22.50 -18.16
C CYS A 91 -4.33 -23.36 -16.93
N GLU A 92 -3.06 -23.79 -16.81
CA GLU A 92 -2.57 -24.48 -15.62
C GLU A 92 -2.31 -23.50 -14.46
N THR A 93 -1.80 -22.30 -14.77
CA THR A 93 -1.54 -21.23 -13.80
C THR A 93 -2.08 -19.89 -14.30
N GLY A 94 -2.64 -19.08 -13.40
CA GLY A 94 -3.20 -17.76 -13.73
C GLY A 94 -4.51 -17.77 -14.51
N ASP A 95 -5.24 -18.89 -14.57
CA ASP A 95 -6.49 -19.01 -15.34
C ASP A 95 -7.54 -17.99 -14.86
N CYS A 96 -8.16 -17.26 -15.79
CA CYS A 96 -9.08 -16.16 -15.49
C CYS A 96 -10.52 -16.52 -15.89
N ASN A 97 -11.08 -17.53 -15.19
CA ASN A 97 -12.40 -18.10 -15.45
C ASN A 97 -12.54 -18.67 -16.88
N ARG A 98 -11.57 -19.48 -17.30
CA ARG A 98 -11.61 -20.29 -18.53
C ARG A 98 -11.74 -19.48 -19.82
N ARG A 99 -11.20 -18.26 -19.84
CA ARG A 99 -11.27 -17.31 -20.97
C ARG A 99 -9.89 -16.85 -21.42
N LEU A 100 -9.71 -16.71 -22.74
CA LEU A 100 -8.55 -16.03 -23.32
C LEU A 100 -8.56 -14.56 -22.91
N GLU A 101 -9.68 -13.89 -23.12
CA GLU A 101 -9.93 -12.49 -22.77
C GLU A 101 -10.43 -12.36 -21.32
N CYS A 102 -9.50 -12.05 -20.40
CA CYS A 102 -9.81 -11.95 -18.98
C CYS A 102 -10.77 -10.78 -18.67
N GLN A 103 -11.75 -11.03 -17.80
CA GLN A 103 -12.73 -10.04 -17.31
C GLN A 103 -12.63 -9.84 -15.78
N GLY A 104 -11.49 -10.23 -15.21
CA GLY A 104 -11.20 -10.28 -13.79
C GLY A 104 -9.87 -10.97 -13.56
N TYR A 105 -9.47 -11.14 -12.30
CA TYR A 105 -8.16 -11.65 -11.93
C TYR A 105 -7.99 -13.16 -12.20
N GLY A 106 -6.74 -13.58 -12.39
CA GLY A 106 -6.36 -14.99 -12.59
C GLY A 106 -6.22 -15.75 -11.27
N SER A 107 -6.41 -17.07 -11.34
CA SER A 107 -6.25 -18.00 -10.21
C SER A 107 -4.77 -18.24 -9.85
N PRO A 108 -4.43 -18.26 -8.54
CA PRO A 108 -3.12 -18.67 -8.05
C PRO A 108 -2.67 -20.06 -8.54
N PRO A 109 -1.36 -20.29 -8.72
CA PRO A 109 -0.28 -19.32 -8.54
C PRO A 109 -0.11 -18.43 -9.78
N ASN A 110 0.05 -17.13 -9.59
CA ASN A 110 0.40 -16.22 -10.68
C ASN A 110 1.23 -15.04 -10.19
N THR A 111 2.40 -14.86 -10.79
CA THR A 111 3.23 -13.67 -10.59
C THR A 111 2.50 -12.45 -11.13
N LEU A 112 2.24 -11.46 -10.27
CA LEU A 112 1.51 -10.25 -10.64
C LEU A 112 2.45 -9.07 -10.82
N ALA A 113 2.19 -8.25 -11.84
CA ALA A 113 2.49 -6.82 -11.81
C ALA A 113 1.21 -6.10 -11.40
N GLU A 114 1.19 -5.43 -10.24
CA GLU A 114 0.03 -4.64 -9.80
C GLU A 114 0.33 -3.14 -9.95
N PHE A 115 -0.70 -2.35 -10.29
CA PHE A 115 -0.52 -0.91 -10.51
C PHE A 115 -1.78 -0.06 -10.34
N ALA A 116 -1.58 1.20 -9.98
CA ALA A 116 -2.59 2.26 -9.98
C ALA A 116 -2.00 3.54 -10.58
N LEU A 117 -2.68 4.12 -11.57
CA LEU A 117 -2.14 5.16 -12.45
C LEU A 117 -2.68 6.54 -12.10
N THR A 118 -1.82 7.57 -12.17
CA THR A 118 -2.22 8.97 -11.98
C THR A 118 -2.98 9.20 -10.67
N GLN A 119 -2.47 8.57 -9.61
CA GLN A 119 -2.93 8.68 -8.23
C GLN A 119 -2.55 10.06 -7.65
N PRO A 120 -2.98 10.39 -6.40
CA PRO A 120 -2.65 11.66 -5.75
C PRO A 120 -1.15 12.00 -5.81
N ASN A 121 -0.85 13.31 -5.85
CA ASN A 121 0.47 13.86 -6.15
C ASN A 121 1.03 13.52 -7.55
N ASN A 122 0.18 13.05 -8.47
CA ASN A 122 0.51 12.71 -9.85
C ASN A 122 1.61 11.62 -9.92
N LEU A 123 1.35 10.53 -9.21
CA LEU A 123 2.20 9.33 -9.16
C LEU A 123 1.47 8.13 -9.74
N ASP A 124 2.18 7.28 -10.47
CA ASP A 124 1.79 5.90 -10.73
C ASP A 124 2.38 5.04 -9.61
N PHE A 125 1.55 4.22 -8.97
CA PHE A 125 1.97 3.19 -8.01
C PHE A 125 2.13 1.87 -8.77
N LEU A 126 3.23 1.16 -8.52
CA LEU A 126 3.67 -0.03 -9.23
C LEU A 126 4.24 -1.02 -8.22
N ASP A 127 3.95 -2.31 -8.36
CA ASP A 127 4.58 -3.38 -7.58
C ASP A 127 4.67 -4.71 -8.35
N ILE A 128 5.47 -5.63 -7.82
CA ILE A 128 5.38 -7.05 -8.15
C ILE A 128 4.88 -7.76 -6.90
N SER A 129 3.91 -8.66 -7.06
CA SER A 129 3.24 -9.33 -5.95
C SER A 129 3.24 -10.84 -6.11
N PHE A 130 3.62 -11.53 -5.03
CA PHE A 130 3.50 -12.98 -4.86
C PHE A 130 2.49 -13.35 -3.79
N VAL A 131 1.60 -12.44 -3.39
CA VAL A 131 0.49 -12.73 -2.47
C VAL A 131 -0.45 -13.78 -3.07
N ASP A 132 -0.62 -13.76 -4.39
CA ASP A 132 -1.29 -14.78 -5.19
C ASP A 132 -0.33 -15.85 -5.76
N GLY A 133 0.89 -15.95 -5.22
CA GLY A 133 1.93 -16.93 -5.59
C GLY A 133 2.84 -16.49 -6.74
N PHE A 134 3.63 -17.44 -7.25
CA PHE A 134 4.61 -17.24 -8.32
C PHE A 134 4.48 -18.34 -9.36
N ASN A 135 4.57 -17.99 -10.65
CA ASN A 135 4.64 -18.97 -11.75
C ASN A 135 5.74 -18.63 -12.76
N ILE A 136 5.93 -17.35 -13.11
CA ILE A 136 6.87 -16.88 -14.13
C ILE A 136 7.73 -15.74 -13.56
N PRO A 137 9.05 -15.68 -13.82
CA PRO A 137 9.88 -14.52 -13.47
C PRO A 137 9.41 -13.25 -14.20
N LEU A 138 9.55 -12.09 -13.57
CA LEU A 138 8.98 -10.83 -14.06
C LEU A 138 9.92 -9.64 -13.82
N ASP A 139 10.08 -8.80 -14.85
CA ASP A 139 10.58 -7.42 -14.73
C ASP A 139 9.43 -6.47 -15.05
N PHE A 140 9.10 -5.60 -14.11
CA PHE A 140 8.12 -4.53 -14.24
C PHE A 140 8.83 -3.20 -14.03
N SER A 141 9.31 -2.63 -15.13
CA SER A 141 10.14 -1.42 -15.15
C SER A 141 9.46 -0.30 -15.94
N PRO A 142 9.41 0.94 -15.44
CA PRO A 142 9.26 2.11 -16.30
C PRO A 142 10.38 2.15 -17.35
N THR A 143 10.06 2.51 -18.59
CA THR A 143 11.06 2.56 -19.68
C THR A 143 12.01 3.75 -19.56
N SER A 144 11.66 4.75 -18.75
CA SER A 144 12.49 5.92 -18.44
C SER A 144 13.30 5.72 -17.16
N SER A 145 14.56 6.15 -17.17
CA SER A 145 15.46 6.16 -16.01
C SER A 145 15.04 7.09 -14.85
N ALA A 146 13.92 7.80 -14.98
CA ALA A 146 13.35 8.62 -13.91
C ALA A 146 12.78 7.81 -12.73
N CYS A 147 12.65 6.49 -12.87
CA CYS A 147 12.04 5.60 -11.90
C CYS A 147 12.84 4.31 -11.76
N ARG A 148 12.83 3.70 -10.58
CA ARG A 148 13.37 2.36 -10.35
C ARG A 148 12.45 1.32 -10.99
N GLY A 149 13.06 0.27 -11.56
CA GLY A 149 12.35 -0.93 -12.02
C GLY A 149 12.31 -2.01 -10.96
N ILE A 150 11.25 -2.81 -10.97
CA ILE A 150 10.92 -3.85 -9.98
C ILE A 150 11.14 -5.20 -10.65
N ARG A 151 11.95 -6.10 -10.06
CA ARG A 151 12.38 -7.31 -10.77
C ARG A 151 12.49 -8.53 -9.87
N CYS A 152 12.09 -9.67 -10.43
CA CYS A 152 12.28 -10.99 -9.84
C CYS A 152 12.67 -12.01 -10.92
N ALA A 153 13.96 -12.38 -10.93
CA ALA A 153 14.55 -13.40 -11.81
C ALA A 153 14.81 -14.75 -11.10
N ALA A 154 14.45 -14.87 -9.82
CA ALA A 154 14.82 -16.02 -9.00
C ALA A 154 14.09 -17.31 -9.39
N ASN A 155 14.73 -18.46 -9.16
CA ASN A 155 14.17 -19.79 -9.42
C ASN A 155 13.18 -20.25 -8.33
N ILE A 156 12.14 -19.45 -8.08
CA ILE A 156 11.15 -19.71 -7.03
C ILE A 156 10.43 -21.06 -7.25
N ASN A 157 10.14 -21.45 -8.50
CA ASN A 157 9.52 -22.75 -8.81
C ASN A 157 10.42 -23.94 -8.43
N GLY A 158 11.70 -23.90 -8.79
CA GLY A 158 12.64 -24.98 -8.47
C GLY A 158 12.85 -25.13 -6.97
N GLU A 159 12.96 -24.01 -6.26
CA GLU A 159 13.28 -23.93 -4.83
C GLU A 159 12.05 -23.93 -3.92
N CYS A 160 10.83 -23.94 -4.49
CA CYS A 160 9.57 -23.81 -3.76
C CYS A 160 9.45 -24.79 -2.58
N PRO A 161 9.12 -24.33 -1.35
CA PRO A 161 8.86 -25.19 -0.21
C PRO A 161 7.81 -26.25 -0.52
N THR A 162 8.00 -27.47 -0.03
CA THR A 162 7.13 -28.63 -0.35
C THR A 162 5.65 -28.36 -0.05
N GLN A 163 5.36 -27.61 1.01
CA GLN A 163 4.00 -27.21 1.42
C GLN A 163 3.35 -26.12 0.55
N LEU A 164 4.13 -25.43 -0.31
CA LEU A 164 3.64 -24.39 -1.23
C LEU A 164 3.66 -24.83 -2.70
N ARG A 165 4.34 -25.94 -3.00
CA ARG A 165 4.57 -26.42 -4.37
C ARG A 165 3.28 -26.92 -5.02
N THR A 166 3.05 -26.49 -6.25
CA THR A 166 1.94 -26.94 -7.09
C THR A 166 2.42 -27.14 -8.53
N THR A 167 1.57 -27.66 -9.41
CA THR A 167 1.88 -27.76 -10.84
C THR A 167 2.08 -26.36 -11.43
N GLY A 168 3.15 -26.17 -12.22
CA GLY A 168 3.44 -24.91 -12.91
C GLY A 168 3.88 -23.73 -12.03
N GLY A 169 3.92 -23.85 -10.69
CA GLY A 169 4.21 -22.72 -9.81
C GLY A 169 4.44 -23.01 -8.33
N CYS A 170 4.56 -21.94 -7.55
CA CYS A 170 4.67 -21.92 -6.10
C CYS A 170 3.56 -21.04 -5.52
N ASN A 171 2.62 -21.61 -4.77
CA ASN A 171 1.55 -20.84 -4.13
C ASN A 171 2.08 -19.99 -2.97
N ASN A 172 1.39 -18.90 -2.63
CA ASN A 172 1.64 -18.20 -1.38
C ASN A 172 1.10 -18.98 -0.18
N GLN A 173 1.67 -18.77 1.00
CA GLN A 173 1.12 -19.25 2.27
C GLN A 173 -0.35 -18.87 2.49
N CYS A 174 -0.78 -17.68 2.08
CA CYS A 174 -2.19 -17.28 2.18
C CYS A 174 -3.10 -18.18 1.34
N THR A 175 -2.74 -18.41 0.06
CA THR A 175 -3.49 -19.27 -0.87
C THR A 175 -3.69 -20.68 -0.33
N VAL A 176 -2.66 -21.26 0.31
CA VAL A 176 -2.66 -22.63 0.82
C VAL A 176 -3.42 -22.75 2.13
N PHE A 177 -3.07 -21.93 3.12
CA PHE A 177 -3.51 -22.12 4.51
C PHE A 177 -4.75 -21.30 4.89
N LYS A 178 -4.98 -20.14 4.25
CA LYS A 178 -6.17 -19.29 4.43
C LYS A 178 -6.44 -18.85 5.87
N THR A 179 -5.38 -18.72 6.68
CA THR A 179 -5.42 -18.22 8.06
C THR A 179 -5.10 -16.72 8.11
N ASN A 180 -5.51 -16.05 9.19
CA ASN A 180 -5.15 -14.64 9.40
C ASN A 180 -3.63 -14.40 9.48
N GLU A 181 -2.86 -15.34 10.04
CA GLU A 181 -1.38 -15.30 10.09
C GLU A 181 -0.74 -15.04 8.71
N TYR A 182 -1.35 -15.56 7.64
CA TYR A 182 -0.82 -15.49 6.29
C TYR A 182 -1.57 -14.54 5.37
N CYS A 183 -2.88 -14.38 5.58
CA CYS A 183 -3.77 -13.58 4.73
C CYS A 183 -4.16 -12.21 5.31
N CYS A 184 -3.84 -11.94 6.58
CA CYS A 184 -4.05 -10.64 7.21
C CYS A 184 -5.52 -10.14 7.18
N ILE A 185 -6.48 -11.06 7.21
CA ILE A 185 -7.92 -10.82 7.03
C ILE A 185 -8.57 -10.05 8.19
N ASP A 186 -7.94 -10.03 9.37
CA ASP A 186 -8.42 -9.27 10.52
C ASP A 186 -7.97 -7.78 10.46
N GLY A 187 -7.40 -7.34 9.33
CA GLY A 187 -7.08 -5.94 9.03
C GLY A 187 -5.58 -5.59 9.14
N PRO A 188 -5.20 -4.31 8.98
CA PRO A 188 -3.81 -3.85 9.13
C PRO A 188 -3.18 -4.28 10.47
N GLY A 189 -1.98 -4.86 10.44
CA GLY A 189 -1.23 -5.28 11.63
C GLY A 189 -1.68 -6.61 12.23
N SER A 190 -2.66 -7.28 11.61
CA SER A 190 -3.13 -8.61 12.03
C SER A 190 -2.18 -9.76 11.69
N CYS A 191 -1.15 -9.50 10.87
CA CYS A 191 -0.16 -10.46 10.42
C CYS A 191 1.25 -9.85 10.42
N SER A 192 2.28 -10.67 10.21
CA SER A 192 3.66 -10.22 10.05
C SER A 192 4.43 -11.18 9.15
N ALA A 193 5.64 -10.80 8.70
CA ALA A 193 6.49 -11.67 7.90
C ALA A 193 6.74 -13.04 8.58
N THR A 194 6.43 -14.11 7.86
CA THR A 194 6.57 -15.51 8.30
C THR A 194 7.75 -16.17 7.60
N ASP A 195 8.20 -17.34 8.03
CA ASP A 195 9.31 -18.03 7.35
C ASP A 195 8.97 -18.44 5.90
N LEU A 196 7.67 -18.59 5.60
CA LEU A 196 7.18 -18.79 4.25
C LEU A 196 7.18 -17.51 3.41
N SER A 197 6.82 -16.35 3.97
CA SER A 197 6.94 -15.08 3.23
C SER A 197 8.41 -14.71 2.99
N LYS A 198 9.28 -14.92 4.00
CA LYS A 198 10.74 -14.74 3.86
C LYS A 198 11.34 -15.55 2.71
N PHE A 199 10.87 -16.78 2.46
CA PHE A 199 11.33 -17.57 1.31
C PHE A 199 11.19 -16.81 -0.02
N PHE A 200 10.08 -16.11 -0.24
CA PHE A 200 9.88 -15.25 -1.42
C PHE A 200 10.72 -13.97 -1.32
N LYS A 201 10.71 -13.32 -0.14
CA LYS A 201 11.33 -12.01 0.07
C LYS A 201 12.85 -12.03 -0.06
N ASP A 202 13.51 -13.06 0.47
CA ASP A 202 14.96 -13.24 0.37
C ASP A 202 15.43 -13.45 -1.08
N ARG A 203 14.54 -13.97 -1.94
CA ARG A 203 14.81 -14.22 -3.36
C ARG A 203 14.52 -13.01 -4.24
N CYS A 204 13.48 -12.27 -3.92
CA CYS A 204 13.01 -11.12 -4.67
C CYS A 204 12.60 -10.00 -3.69
N PRO A 205 13.58 -9.24 -3.16
CA PRO A 205 13.36 -8.26 -2.09
C PRO A 205 12.39 -7.13 -2.44
N ASP A 206 12.23 -6.85 -3.74
CA ASP A 206 11.38 -5.78 -4.27
C ASP A 206 9.92 -6.20 -4.47
N ALA A 207 9.51 -7.41 -4.08
CA ALA A 207 8.15 -7.91 -4.32
C ALA A 207 7.38 -8.14 -3.01
N TYR A 208 6.06 -7.98 -3.06
CA TYR A 208 5.17 -8.33 -1.94
C TYR A 208 5.22 -9.83 -1.68
N SER A 209 5.69 -10.22 -0.49
CA SER A 209 5.75 -11.62 -0.05
C SER A 209 4.58 -12.05 0.83
N TYR A 210 3.86 -11.09 1.41
CA TYR A 210 2.62 -11.23 2.19
C TYR A 210 1.78 -9.94 2.06
N PRO A 211 0.48 -9.95 2.41
CA PRO A 211 -0.45 -8.84 2.12
C PRO A 211 -0.14 -7.46 2.75
N GLN A 212 0.86 -7.35 3.63
CA GLN A 212 1.19 -6.12 4.37
C GLN A 212 2.70 -5.82 4.33
N ASP A 213 3.33 -6.16 3.20
CA ASP A 213 4.76 -6.01 2.92
C ASP A 213 5.11 -4.63 2.30
N ASP A 214 4.26 -3.62 2.54
CA ASP A 214 4.27 -2.32 1.84
C ASP A 214 5.59 -1.57 1.96
N GLN A 215 6.20 -1.62 3.15
CA GLN A 215 7.43 -0.88 3.49
C GLN A 215 8.58 -1.11 2.51
N THR A 216 8.61 -2.26 1.84
CA THR A 216 9.70 -2.66 0.93
C THR A 216 9.22 -3.06 -0.48
N SER A 217 7.91 -3.00 -0.75
CA SER A 217 7.30 -3.61 -1.94
C SER A 217 6.44 -2.65 -2.76
N THR A 218 5.94 -1.56 -2.17
CA THR A 218 5.28 -0.49 -2.94
C THR A 218 6.34 0.32 -3.69
N PHE A 219 6.13 0.67 -4.96
CA PHE A 219 6.97 1.64 -5.68
C PHE A 219 6.12 2.73 -6.33
N THR A 220 6.71 3.91 -6.54
CA THR A 220 6.06 5.01 -7.26
C THR A 220 6.93 5.61 -8.36
N CYS A 221 6.28 6.12 -9.39
CA CYS A 221 6.88 6.77 -10.55
C CYS A 221 6.05 8.03 -10.91
N PRO A 222 6.61 9.14 -11.42
CA PRO A 222 5.81 10.29 -11.83
C PRO A 222 4.86 9.92 -12.97
N ALA A 223 3.58 10.28 -12.86
CA ALA A 223 2.54 9.66 -13.69
C ALA A 223 2.72 9.84 -15.20
N GLY A 224 2.31 8.82 -15.95
CA GLY A 224 2.30 8.82 -17.42
C GLY A 224 3.63 8.43 -18.06
N LYS A 225 4.47 7.64 -17.37
CA LYS A 225 5.62 6.98 -18.01
C LYS A 225 5.18 5.70 -18.70
N PRO A 226 5.73 5.36 -19.88
CA PRO A 226 5.59 4.01 -20.42
C PRO A 226 6.24 3.00 -19.48
N VAL A 227 5.61 1.83 -19.36
CA VAL A 227 6.08 0.73 -18.51
C VAL A 227 6.25 -0.51 -19.38
N VAL A 228 7.23 -1.34 -19.07
CA VAL A 228 7.49 -2.61 -19.75
C VAL A 228 7.43 -3.74 -18.74
N GLY A 229 6.59 -4.74 -19.04
CA GLY A 229 6.43 -5.98 -18.28
C GLY A 229 7.05 -7.13 -19.06
N ARG A 230 8.15 -7.71 -18.58
CA ARG A 230 8.88 -8.78 -19.28
C ARG A 230 8.76 -10.10 -18.54
N PHE A 231 8.09 -11.08 -19.16
CA PHE A 231 8.02 -12.45 -18.65
C PHE A 231 9.33 -13.20 -18.93
N CYS A 232 9.80 -13.98 -17.96
CA CYS A 232 11.11 -14.64 -17.94
C CYS A 232 12.30 -13.67 -18.13
N TRP A 233 12.20 -12.47 -17.54
CA TRP A 233 13.35 -11.58 -17.48
C TRP A 233 14.53 -12.23 -16.72
N SER A 234 15.74 -11.93 -17.18
CA SER A 234 17.00 -12.32 -16.53
C SER A 234 18.04 -11.22 -16.66
N ASP A 235 18.99 -11.16 -15.73
CA ASP A 235 20.11 -10.19 -15.68
C ASP A 235 21.15 -10.32 -16.81
N GLY A 236 20.81 -10.98 -17.92
CA GLY A 236 21.74 -11.22 -19.02
C GLY A 236 22.83 -12.25 -18.72
N VAL A 237 22.74 -12.99 -17.60
CA VAL A 237 23.56 -14.18 -17.37
C VAL A 237 23.12 -15.26 -18.36
N LEU A 238 23.82 -15.29 -19.50
CA LEU A 238 23.64 -16.29 -20.53
C LEU A 238 24.00 -17.66 -19.94
N LEU A 239 23.01 -18.44 -19.53
CA LEU A 239 23.20 -19.87 -19.29
C LEU A 239 23.49 -20.51 -20.64
N VAL A 240 24.78 -20.58 -20.99
CA VAL A 240 25.27 -21.38 -22.12
C VAL A 240 24.92 -22.83 -21.82
N GLY A 241 23.79 -23.29 -22.34
CA GLY A 241 23.46 -24.70 -22.39
C GLY A 241 24.57 -25.40 -23.17
N THR A 242 25.26 -26.33 -22.52
CA THR A 242 26.36 -27.08 -23.13
C THR A 242 25.82 -28.10 -24.14
N SER A 243 25.44 -27.63 -25.32
CA SER A 243 25.31 -28.46 -26.52
C SER A 243 26.70 -28.64 -27.14
N ASN A 244 27.11 -29.89 -27.30
CA ASN A 244 28.45 -30.23 -27.79
C ASN A 244 28.67 -29.74 -29.24
N GLY A 245 29.71 -28.95 -29.51
CA GLY A 245 30.23 -28.77 -30.88
C GLY A 245 31.04 -27.50 -31.17
N PHE A 246 32.24 -27.69 -31.71
CA PHE A 246 32.97 -26.75 -32.59
C PHE A 246 33.53 -25.42 -32.06
N ASN A 247 34.69 -25.53 -31.39
CA ASN A 247 35.95 -24.90 -31.79
C ASN A 247 35.92 -23.66 -32.76
N ARG A 248 36.08 -22.45 -32.22
CA ARG A 248 37.08 -21.47 -32.71
C ARG A 248 37.32 -20.30 -31.73
N THR A 249 38.54 -19.79 -31.78
CA THR A 249 39.12 -18.74 -30.94
C THR A 249 38.68 -17.32 -31.31
N THR A 250 38.26 -16.53 -30.31
CA THR A 250 38.68 -15.12 -30.13
C THR A 250 38.38 -14.66 -28.70
N SER A 251 39.37 -14.07 -28.03
CA SER A 251 39.27 -13.58 -26.66
C SER A 251 38.86 -12.11 -26.62
N TRP A 252 37.91 -11.76 -25.76
CA TRP A 252 37.73 -10.39 -25.24
C TRP A 252 37.65 -10.43 -23.72
N PHE A 253 38.41 -9.55 -23.07
CA PHE A 253 38.59 -9.51 -21.63
C PHE A 253 37.36 -8.95 -20.91
N VAL A 254 36.97 -9.59 -19.81
CA VAL A 254 36.30 -8.95 -18.68
C VAL A 254 37.03 -9.44 -17.42
N GLU A 255 37.49 -8.52 -16.59
CA GLU A 255 38.16 -8.85 -15.32
C GLU A 255 37.13 -9.30 -14.28
N ASP A 256 37.29 -10.49 -13.72
CA ASP A 256 36.49 -10.97 -12.58
C ASP A 256 37.38 -11.08 -11.33
N ILE A 257 37.05 -10.32 -10.28
CA ILE A 257 37.78 -10.30 -9.02
C ILE A 257 37.22 -11.42 -8.13
N ARG A 258 37.95 -12.55 -8.04
CA ARG A 258 37.74 -13.54 -6.97
C ARG A 258 39.02 -13.91 -6.23
N VAL A 259 39.06 -13.44 -4.97
CA VAL A 259 39.48 -14.18 -3.77
C VAL A 259 40.56 -15.24 -3.98
N HIS A 260 41.83 -14.87 -3.76
CA HIS A 260 42.91 -15.83 -3.61
C HIS A 260 42.82 -16.59 -2.28
N ARG A 261 42.51 -17.89 -2.36
CA ARG A 261 42.79 -18.86 -1.29
C ARG A 261 43.99 -19.69 -1.72
N LEU A 262 45.19 -19.26 -1.33
CA LEU A 262 46.43 -19.98 -1.64
C LEU A 262 46.49 -21.30 -0.86
N LEU A 263 46.57 -22.41 -1.60
CA LEU A 263 47.07 -23.69 -1.13
C LEU A 263 48.47 -23.90 -1.71
N LEU A 264 49.47 -23.99 -0.85
CA LEU A 264 50.73 -24.65 -1.14
C LEU A 264 51.10 -25.49 0.08
N GLY A 265 51.41 -26.75 -0.14
CA GLY A 265 52.01 -27.62 0.85
C GLY A 265 53.26 -28.24 0.27
N GLU A 266 54.33 -28.26 1.06
CA GLU A 266 55.40 -29.25 0.92
C GLU A 266 56.05 -29.48 2.29
N HIS A 267 56.56 -30.69 2.50
CA HIS A 267 56.92 -31.21 3.82
C HIS A 267 58.39 -30.98 4.17
N SER A 268 58.68 -30.63 5.43
CA SER A 268 59.75 -31.28 6.20
C SER A 268 59.65 -31.01 7.70
N VAL A 269 60.11 -31.98 8.50
CA VAL A 269 59.91 -32.09 9.96
C VAL A 269 61.21 -31.72 10.69
N VAL A 270 61.14 -31.09 11.88
CA VAL A 270 61.93 -31.45 13.11
C VAL A 270 61.48 -30.65 14.34
N ARG A 271 61.15 -31.41 15.40
CA ARG A 271 61.16 -31.17 16.87
C ARG A 271 60.99 -29.76 17.48
N ALA A 272 60.11 -29.71 18.48
CA ALA A 272 59.92 -28.59 19.42
C ALA A 272 61.00 -28.51 20.51
N VAL A 273 61.31 -27.28 20.97
CA VAL A 273 61.72 -26.96 22.33
C VAL A 273 61.05 -25.65 22.74
N SER A 274 60.51 -25.59 23.96
CA SER A 274 59.90 -24.39 24.54
C SER A 274 60.96 -23.54 25.24
N THR A 275 60.97 -22.22 25.03
CA THR A 275 61.46 -21.28 26.05
C THR A 275 60.78 -19.92 25.92
N THR A 276 60.21 -19.44 27.02
CA THR A 276 59.73 -18.06 27.20
C THR A 276 60.86 -17.05 27.26
N GLN A 277 60.69 -15.88 26.64
CA GLN A 277 61.18 -14.64 27.25
C GLN A 277 60.44 -13.37 26.78
N THR A 278 60.33 -12.44 27.72
CA THR A 278 59.58 -11.18 27.63
C THR A 278 60.37 -10.07 26.94
N MET A 279 59.70 -9.22 26.16
CA MET A 279 60.12 -7.83 25.95
C MET A 279 58.93 -6.89 26.12
N GLY A 280 59.04 -5.99 27.10
CA GLY A 280 58.29 -4.74 27.13
C GLY A 280 59.20 -3.57 26.74
N TYR A 281 58.59 -2.38 26.64
CA TYR A 281 59.11 -1.08 26.15
C TYR A 281 58.87 -0.85 24.65
N SER A 282 57.84 -0.07 24.30
CA SER A 282 57.86 1.41 24.18
C SER A 282 58.56 1.88 22.90
N THR A 283 57.98 2.73 22.04
CA THR A 283 56.90 3.72 22.24
C THR A 283 56.14 4.02 20.94
N LYS A 284 54.87 4.43 21.09
CA LYS A 284 54.07 5.26 20.14
C LYS A 284 53.84 4.72 18.73
N LEU A 285 52.65 4.14 18.53
CA LEU A 285 51.63 4.53 17.52
C LEU A 285 50.53 3.45 17.51
N LEU A 286 49.33 3.78 18.03
CA LEU A 286 48.01 3.15 17.77
C LEU A 286 47.03 3.45 18.94
N THR A 287 46.62 4.72 19.05
CA THR A 287 45.46 5.13 19.87
C THR A 287 44.46 5.90 18.99
N SER A 288 43.94 5.24 17.95
CA SER A 288 42.80 5.71 17.17
C SER A 288 42.15 4.56 16.39
N SER A 289 41.56 3.60 17.12
CA SER A 289 40.75 2.51 16.53
C SER A 289 39.62 2.06 17.47
N LEU A 290 39.08 2.99 18.25
CA LEU A 290 37.86 2.78 19.05
C LEU A 290 36.85 3.93 18.83
N LEU A 291 36.70 4.33 17.57
CA LEU A 291 35.64 5.21 17.09
C LEU A 291 35.07 4.66 15.78
N PHE A 292 34.72 3.37 15.76
CA PHE A 292 33.87 2.84 14.70
C PHE A 292 32.49 3.47 14.89
N GLY A 293 32.15 4.40 14.00
CA GLY A 293 31.05 5.32 14.22
C GLY A 293 29.73 4.58 14.43
N LEU A 294 29.12 4.82 15.60
CA LEU A 294 27.67 4.82 15.72
C LEU A 294 27.13 5.95 14.83
N LEU A 295 27.05 5.68 13.53
CA LEU A 295 26.14 6.37 12.64
C LEU A 295 24.72 5.98 13.10
N PHE A 296 24.25 6.67 14.13
CA PHE A 296 22.83 6.79 14.38
C PHE A 296 22.23 7.38 13.11
N ILE A 297 21.60 6.53 12.30
CA ILE A 297 20.69 6.98 11.27
C ILE A 297 19.58 7.69 12.05
N SER A 298 19.62 9.01 12.07
CA SER A 298 18.62 9.84 12.74
C SER A 298 17.34 9.78 11.92
N ALA A 299 16.58 8.70 12.12
CA ALA A 299 15.23 8.55 11.62
C ALA A 299 14.39 9.67 12.25
N ASN A 300 14.10 10.71 11.48
CA ASN A 300 13.41 11.90 11.97
C ASN A 300 12.00 11.53 12.41
N ALA A 301 11.77 11.47 13.72
CA ALA A 301 10.44 11.24 14.27
C ALA A 301 9.50 12.39 13.91
N ALA A 302 8.26 12.07 13.53
CA ALA A 302 7.22 13.08 13.33
C ALA A 302 6.63 13.48 14.68
N THR A 303 6.41 14.79 14.86
CA THR A 303 5.68 15.36 15.99
C THR A 303 4.22 15.58 15.60
N PHE A 304 3.30 15.03 16.39
CA PHE A 304 1.85 15.25 16.25
C PHE A 304 1.33 16.20 17.33
N GLU A 305 0.72 17.31 16.92
CA GLU A 305 -0.08 18.19 17.77
C GLU A 305 -1.53 17.70 17.83
N ILE A 306 -1.90 16.91 18.84
CA ILE A 306 -3.27 16.40 19.02
C ILE A 306 -4.04 17.37 19.91
N ARG A 307 -5.00 18.11 19.35
CA ARG A 307 -5.68 19.23 20.02
C ARG A 307 -7.19 19.05 20.09
N ASN A 308 -7.77 19.35 21.25
CA ASN A 308 -9.22 19.37 21.41
C ASN A 308 -9.79 20.80 21.30
N ASN A 309 -10.48 21.12 20.20
CA ASN A 309 -11.26 22.36 20.04
C ASN A 309 -12.77 22.17 20.28
N CYS A 310 -13.22 20.95 20.61
CA CYS A 310 -14.63 20.67 20.91
C CYS A 310 -15.09 21.40 22.19
N GLN A 311 -16.40 21.63 22.31
CA GLN A 311 -16.99 22.24 23.50
C GLN A 311 -17.07 21.29 24.71
N TYR A 312 -16.59 20.06 24.56
CA TYR A 312 -16.61 18.97 25.55
C TYR A 312 -15.24 18.30 25.67
N THR A 313 -15.00 17.60 26.78
CA THR A 313 -13.78 16.78 26.98
C THR A 313 -13.72 15.63 25.96
N VAL A 314 -12.57 15.44 25.34
CA VAL A 314 -12.27 14.30 24.47
C VAL A 314 -11.15 13.49 25.12
N TRP A 315 -11.31 12.17 25.17
CA TRP A 315 -10.22 11.28 25.55
C TRP A 315 -9.51 10.84 24.28
N ALA A 316 -8.51 11.61 23.87
CA ALA A 316 -7.66 11.26 22.75
C ALA A 316 -7.02 9.88 22.95
N ALA A 317 -6.81 9.20 21.84
CA ALA A 317 -6.18 7.88 21.77
C ALA A 317 -5.26 7.84 20.56
N ALA A 318 -4.17 7.08 20.69
CA ALA A 318 -3.22 6.84 19.62
C ALA A 318 -2.68 5.42 19.69
N SER A 319 -2.51 4.77 18.54
CA SER A 319 -1.90 3.45 18.42
C SER A 319 -0.84 3.53 17.32
N PRO A 320 0.47 3.47 17.63
CA PRO A 320 1.06 3.54 18.96
C PRO A 320 0.87 4.92 19.62
N GLY A 321 0.92 4.98 20.96
CA GLY A 321 0.95 6.24 21.72
C GLY A 321 0.09 6.27 22.99
N GLY A 322 -0.90 5.37 23.11
CA GLY A 322 -1.72 5.22 24.30
C GLY A 322 -2.97 6.09 24.28
N GLY A 323 -3.19 6.90 25.31
CA GLY A 323 -4.37 7.77 25.38
C GLY A 323 -4.33 8.77 26.52
N ARG A 324 -5.02 9.90 26.33
CA ARG A 324 -4.97 11.06 27.22
C ARG A 324 -6.30 11.82 27.22
N ARG A 325 -6.75 12.21 28.41
CA ARG A 325 -7.87 13.14 28.59
C ARG A 325 -7.45 14.55 28.15
N LEU A 326 -8.23 15.17 27.27
CA LEU A 326 -8.05 16.55 26.79
C LEU A 326 -9.34 17.35 26.98
N ASP A 327 -9.30 18.36 27.85
CA ASP A 327 -10.34 19.38 27.90
C ASP A 327 -10.24 20.34 26.71
N ARG A 328 -11.28 21.18 26.54
CA ARG A 328 -11.31 22.21 25.52
C ARG A 328 -10.06 23.09 25.58
N GLY A 329 -9.40 23.25 24.43
CA GLY A 329 -8.17 24.03 24.27
C GLY A 329 -6.89 23.30 24.70
N GLN A 330 -6.96 22.09 25.25
CA GLN A 330 -5.77 21.31 25.60
C GLN A 330 -5.18 20.59 24.38
N THR A 331 -3.86 20.44 24.42
CA THR A 331 -3.04 19.79 23.40
C THR A 331 -2.20 18.66 24.01
N TRP A 332 -2.09 17.55 23.28
CA TRP A 332 -1.16 16.46 23.53
C TRP A 332 -0.15 16.42 22.38
N TRP A 333 1.13 16.57 22.72
CA TRP A 333 2.24 16.33 21.81
C TRP A 333 2.63 14.85 21.84
N LEU A 334 2.61 14.19 20.69
CA LEU A 334 3.03 12.80 20.52
C LEU A 334 4.17 12.73 19.51
N ASN A 335 5.30 12.15 19.91
CA ASN A 335 6.43 11.90 19.02
C ASN A 335 6.34 10.46 18.51
N VAL A 336 6.37 10.28 17.19
CA VAL A 336 6.21 8.96 16.56
C VAL A 336 7.42 8.69 15.65
N PRO A 337 8.15 7.57 15.84
CA PRO A 337 9.33 7.27 15.03
C PRO A 337 9.01 7.17 13.53
N ALA A 338 9.91 7.67 12.69
CA ALA A 338 9.92 7.35 11.27
C ALA A 338 10.01 5.83 11.06
N GLY A 339 9.32 5.31 10.03
CA GLY A 339 9.12 3.88 9.79
C GLY A 339 7.88 3.29 10.45
N THR A 340 7.23 3.99 11.39
CA THR A 340 5.96 3.54 12.00
C THR A 340 4.86 3.43 10.94
N SER A 341 4.23 2.26 10.81
CA SER A 341 3.10 2.00 9.92
C SER A 341 1.82 1.67 10.71
N MET A 342 0.67 1.63 10.02
CA MET A 342 -0.62 1.18 10.56
C MET A 342 -1.07 1.96 11.82
N ALA A 343 -0.67 3.23 11.88
CA ALA A 343 -0.86 4.04 13.06
C ALA A 343 -2.16 4.83 12.98
N ARG A 344 -2.81 5.00 14.13
CA ARG A 344 -4.14 5.62 14.24
C ARG A 344 -4.15 6.64 15.38
N ILE A 345 -4.77 7.80 15.16
CA ILE A 345 -5.19 8.74 16.20
C ILE A 345 -6.70 8.95 16.11
N TRP A 346 -7.41 8.88 17.24
CA TRP A 346 -8.85 9.10 17.30
C TRP A 346 -9.27 9.74 18.63
N GLY A 347 -10.49 10.26 18.66
CA GLY A 347 -11.08 10.85 19.87
C GLY A 347 -12.17 9.95 20.43
N ARG A 348 -12.19 9.80 21.76
CA ARG A 348 -13.21 9.03 22.48
C ARG A 348 -14.12 9.95 23.27
N THR A 349 -15.42 9.68 23.28
CA THR A 349 -16.43 10.52 23.94
C THR A 349 -17.05 9.82 25.15
N ASN A 350 -17.54 10.64 26.10
CA ASN A 350 -18.32 10.22 27.27
C ASN A 350 -17.69 9.03 28.01
N CYS A 351 -16.40 9.18 28.35
CA CYS A 351 -15.65 8.17 29.06
C CYS A 351 -15.74 8.36 30.58
N ASN A 352 -15.82 7.25 31.31
CA ASN A 352 -15.60 7.21 32.74
C ASN A 352 -14.48 6.21 33.05
N PHE A 353 -13.50 6.62 33.87
CA PHE A 353 -12.35 5.80 34.27
C PHE A 353 -12.13 5.89 35.79
N ASP A 354 -11.77 4.76 36.40
CA ASP A 354 -11.35 4.69 37.80
C ASP A 354 -9.90 5.19 38.00
N GLY A 355 -9.45 5.22 39.26
CA GLY A 355 -8.09 5.63 39.62
C GLY A 355 -6.97 4.69 39.11
N SER A 356 -7.31 3.52 38.57
CA SER A 356 -6.39 2.61 37.88
C SER A 356 -6.37 2.79 36.36
N GLY A 357 -7.16 3.73 35.83
CA GLY A 357 -7.29 4.00 34.40
C GLY A 357 -8.16 2.97 33.66
N ARG A 358 -9.01 2.21 34.37
CA ARG A 358 -9.96 1.25 33.79
C ARG A 358 -11.36 1.83 33.77
N GLY A 359 -12.14 1.52 32.74
CA GLY A 359 -13.39 2.22 32.49
C GLY A 359 -14.06 1.83 31.18
N ARG A 360 -14.82 2.77 30.61
CA ARG A 360 -15.42 2.64 29.28
C ARG A 360 -15.76 4.01 28.70
N CYS A 361 -15.61 4.17 27.39
CA CYS A 361 -16.12 5.27 26.57
C CYS A 361 -17.40 4.89 25.82
N GLN A 362 -18.22 5.88 25.44
CA GLN A 362 -19.41 5.65 24.61
C GLN A 362 -19.04 5.36 23.15
N THR A 363 -18.01 6.04 22.63
CA THR A 363 -17.50 5.86 21.26
C THR A 363 -15.97 5.78 21.25
N GLY A 364 -15.40 5.01 20.33
CA GLY A 364 -13.94 4.84 20.19
C GLY A 364 -13.25 4.09 21.35
N ASP A 365 -14.01 3.42 22.23
CA ASP A 365 -13.45 2.73 23.40
C ASP A 365 -12.38 1.71 23.01
N CYS A 366 -11.24 1.72 23.70
CA CYS A 366 -10.12 0.82 23.39
C CYS A 366 -9.99 -0.26 24.48
N THR A 367 -11.00 -1.12 24.57
CA THR A 367 -11.12 -2.22 25.56
C THR A 367 -11.11 -1.73 27.02
N GLY A 368 -11.70 -0.57 27.29
CA GLY A 368 -11.85 0.00 28.62
C GLY A 368 -10.58 0.59 29.26
N GLY A 369 -9.47 0.70 28.52
CA GLY A 369 -8.24 1.33 29.03
C GLY A 369 -8.18 2.84 28.76
N LEU A 370 -7.74 3.64 29.73
CA LEU A 370 -7.41 5.05 29.51
C LEU A 370 -6.24 5.18 28.52
N VAL A 371 -5.22 4.32 28.70
CA VAL A 371 -4.05 4.19 27.82
C VAL A 371 -4.27 3.01 26.87
N CYS A 372 -4.65 3.29 25.63
CA CYS A 372 -4.96 2.26 24.65
C CYS A 372 -3.75 1.36 24.33
N GLN A 373 -3.97 0.04 24.26
CA GLN A 373 -2.99 -0.96 23.84
C GLN A 373 -3.28 -1.52 22.42
N GLY A 374 -4.32 -0.99 21.77
CA GLY A 374 -4.81 -1.38 20.47
C GLY A 374 -5.87 -0.38 19.99
N TRP A 375 -6.58 -0.71 18.93
CA TRP A 375 -7.52 0.19 18.27
C TRP A 375 -8.82 0.43 19.08
N GLY A 376 -9.54 1.49 18.71
CA GLY A 376 -10.84 1.83 19.26
C GLY A 376 -11.98 1.04 18.61
N VAL A 377 -13.06 0.82 19.35
CA VAL A 377 -14.30 0.22 18.86
C VAL A 377 -15.15 1.28 18.13
N PRO A 378 -15.65 0.99 16.91
CA PRO A 378 -16.56 1.84 16.17
C PRO A 378 -17.82 2.30 16.94
N PRO A 379 -18.36 3.50 16.66
CA PRO A 379 -17.89 4.44 15.65
C PRO A 379 -16.74 5.32 16.16
N ASN A 380 -15.73 5.56 15.32
CA ASN A 380 -14.67 6.53 15.61
C ASN A 380 -14.07 7.09 14.32
N THR A 381 -14.07 8.42 14.21
CA THR A 381 -13.35 9.13 13.15
C THR A 381 -11.85 8.90 13.35
N LEU A 382 -11.16 8.35 12.35
CA LEU A 382 -9.74 8.03 12.42
C LEU A 382 -8.90 9.06 11.66
N ALA A 383 -7.74 9.42 12.22
CA ALA A 383 -6.58 9.87 11.47
C ALA A 383 -5.63 8.68 11.33
N GLU A 384 -5.47 8.13 10.13
CA GLU A 384 -4.60 6.98 9.87
C GLU A 384 -3.32 7.44 9.18
N TYR A 385 -2.17 6.85 9.52
CA TYR A 385 -0.89 7.25 8.95
C TYR A 385 0.20 6.16 8.98
N ALA A 386 1.18 6.31 8.09
CA ALA A 386 2.43 5.55 8.06
C ALA A 386 3.60 6.48 7.68
N LEU A 387 4.60 6.59 8.54
CA LEU A 387 5.67 7.59 8.45
C LEU A 387 6.92 7.05 7.76
N ASN A 388 7.55 7.86 6.91
CA ASN A 388 8.81 7.59 6.21
C ASN A 388 8.85 6.17 5.60
N GLN A 389 7.81 5.86 4.83
CA GLN A 389 7.65 4.63 4.07
C GLN A 389 8.32 4.79 2.69
N PHE A 390 7.77 4.17 1.64
CA PHE A 390 8.34 4.25 0.30
C PHE A 390 8.63 5.69 -0.14
N GLY A 391 9.78 5.89 -0.80
CA GLY A 391 10.20 7.19 -1.33
C GLY A 391 10.61 8.22 -0.26
N ASN A 392 10.77 7.81 1.01
CA ASN A 392 10.80 8.70 2.18
C ASN A 392 9.55 9.59 2.21
N LEU A 393 8.37 8.99 2.04
CA LEU A 393 7.09 9.67 2.16
C LEU A 393 6.35 9.21 3.43
N ASP A 394 5.72 10.17 4.08
CA ASP A 394 4.67 9.95 5.06
C ASP A 394 3.33 9.79 4.30
N PHE A 395 2.59 8.71 4.56
CA PHE A 395 1.24 8.45 4.05
C PHE A 395 0.24 8.77 5.16
N TYR A 396 -0.86 9.44 4.84
CA TYR A 396 -1.85 9.86 5.82
C TYR A 396 -3.23 10.11 5.22
N ASP A 397 -4.28 9.88 6.01
CA ASP A 397 -5.66 10.08 5.63
C ASP A 397 -6.58 10.33 6.84
N ILE A 398 -7.83 10.75 6.57
CA ILE A 398 -8.92 10.65 7.52
C ILE A 398 -9.84 9.52 7.06
N SER A 399 -10.13 8.57 7.94
CA SER A 399 -10.92 7.38 7.61
C SER A 399 -12.23 7.33 8.39
N LEU A 400 -13.31 7.05 7.65
CA LEU A 400 -14.68 6.89 8.14
C LEU A 400 -15.18 5.44 7.92
N VAL A 401 -14.27 4.52 7.60
CA VAL A 401 -14.55 3.08 7.44
C VAL A 401 -14.97 2.45 8.77
N ASP A 402 -14.40 2.94 9.87
CA ASP A 402 -14.81 2.63 11.25
C ASP A 402 -15.87 3.63 11.78
N GLY A 403 -16.53 4.37 10.88
CA GLY A 403 -17.61 5.33 11.20
C GLY A 403 -17.11 6.72 11.57
N PHE A 404 -17.99 7.51 12.18
CA PHE A 404 -17.73 8.90 12.58
C PHE A 404 -18.32 9.16 13.97
N ASN A 405 -17.59 9.90 14.80
CA ASN A 405 -18.08 10.36 16.10
C ASN A 405 -17.76 11.85 16.35
N ILE A 406 -16.55 12.28 16.02
CA ILE A 406 -16.05 13.64 16.24
C ILE A 406 -15.53 14.22 14.91
N PRO A 407 -15.89 15.47 14.55
CA PRO A 407 -15.26 16.22 13.47
C PRO A 407 -13.73 16.30 13.62
N MET A 408 -12.98 16.14 12.54
CA MET A 408 -11.52 16.07 12.57
C MET A 408 -10.87 16.91 11.47
N GLU A 409 -9.80 17.62 11.82
CA GLU A 409 -8.75 18.03 10.88
C GLU A 409 -7.51 17.16 11.10
N PHE A 410 -6.84 16.76 10.01
CA PHE A 410 -5.51 16.17 10.03
C PHE A 410 -4.67 16.87 8.96
N SER A 411 -3.67 17.65 9.40
CA SER A 411 -2.92 18.54 8.52
C SER A 411 -1.43 18.53 8.84
N PRO A 412 -0.55 18.73 7.84
CA PRO A 412 0.86 18.99 8.04
C PRO A 412 1.07 20.32 8.81
N THR A 413 2.11 20.38 9.65
CA THR A 413 2.59 21.59 10.33
C THR A 413 4.02 21.97 9.93
N SER A 414 4.75 21.08 9.24
CA SER A 414 6.08 21.36 8.67
C SER A 414 6.28 20.66 7.31
N GLY A 415 7.52 20.52 6.85
CA GLY A 415 7.93 19.55 5.79
C GLY A 415 7.59 19.87 4.33
N GLY A 416 6.48 20.58 4.05
CA GLY A 416 5.91 20.59 2.68
C GLY A 416 6.07 21.86 1.84
N GLY A 417 6.33 23.04 2.41
CA GLY A 417 6.34 24.31 1.64
C GLY A 417 5.02 24.58 0.87
N GLY A 418 3.88 24.11 1.41
CA GLY A 418 2.56 24.17 0.76
C GLY A 418 2.20 22.99 -0.15
N LYS A 419 3.08 21.99 -0.32
CA LYS A 419 2.84 20.81 -1.18
C LYS A 419 2.02 19.68 -0.55
N CYS A 420 1.83 19.71 0.76
CA CYS A 420 1.06 18.72 1.50
C CYS A 420 -0.38 19.20 1.71
N GLN A 421 -1.35 18.29 1.59
CA GLN A 421 -2.77 18.64 1.72
C GLN A 421 -3.24 18.62 3.18
N ALA A 422 -4.02 19.63 3.55
CA ALA A 422 -4.79 19.64 4.80
C ALA A 422 -6.08 18.83 4.61
N LEU A 423 -6.37 17.88 5.51
CA LEU A 423 -7.55 17.03 5.46
C LEU A 423 -8.55 17.51 6.52
N VAL A 424 -9.80 17.71 6.13
CA VAL A 424 -10.86 18.18 7.04
C VAL A 424 -12.14 17.42 6.80
N CYS A 425 -12.59 16.66 7.80
CA CYS A 425 -13.92 16.09 7.86
C CYS A 425 -14.70 16.72 9.01
N ALA A 426 -15.43 17.79 8.68
CA ALA A 426 -16.15 18.62 9.67
C ALA A 426 -17.63 18.88 9.34
N ALA A 427 -18.19 18.07 8.43
CA ALA A 427 -19.61 18.09 8.10
C ALA A 427 -20.49 17.43 9.17
N ASP A 428 -21.80 17.67 9.10
CA ASP A 428 -22.81 17.08 9.99
C ASP A 428 -23.11 15.61 9.63
N ILE A 429 -22.19 14.72 9.97
CA ILE A 429 -22.43 13.28 9.79
C ILE A 429 -23.32 12.71 10.89
N ASN A 430 -23.23 13.22 12.13
CA ASN A 430 -24.01 12.69 13.27
C ASN A 430 -25.50 13.06 13.19
N GLY A 431 -25.83 14.33 12.94
CA GLY A 431 -27.22 14.79 12.84
C GLY A 431 -27.94 14.21 11.64
N GLN A 432 -27.24 14.11 10.51
CA GLN A 432 -27.76 13.59 9.23
C GLN A 432 -27.58 12.08 9.06
N CYS A 433 -27.05 11.37 10.07
CA CYS A 433 -26.75 9.94 9.98
C CYS A 433 -27.98 9.12 9.54
N PRO A 434 -27.88 8.26 8.51
CA PRO A 434 -28.94 7.33 8.13
C PRO A 434 -29.41 6.49 9.32
N ASN A 435 -30.70 6.19 9.37
CA ASN A 435 -31.30 5.54 10.55
C ASN A 435 -30.71 4.15 10.82
N GLU A 436 -30.30 3.45 9.77
CA GLU A 436 -29.66 2.14 9.79
C GLU A 436 -28.25 2.16 10.39
N LEU A 437 -27.62 3.35 10.40
CA LEU A 437 -26.24 3.56 10.84
C LEU A 437 -26.14 4.32 12.17
N ARG A 438 -27.25 4.89 12.65
CA ARG A 438 -27.31 5.77 13.82
C ARG A 438 -27.06 4.99 15.11
N THR A 439 -26.19 5.52 15.96
CA THR A 439 -25.84 4.91 17.26
C THR A 439 -25.61 6.01 18.31
N PRO A 440 -25.74 5.74 19.63
CA PRO A 440 -25.56 6.79 20.65
C PRO A 440 -24.18 7.46 20.58
N GLY A 441 -24.16 8.76 20.26
CA GLY A 441 -22.94 9.57 20.18
C GLY A 441 -22.16 9.50 18.86
N GLY A 442 -22.67 8.81 17.82
CA GLY A 442 -21.96 8.71 16.54
C GLY A 442 -22.81 8.16 15.37
N CYS A 443 -22.15 7.96 14.23
CA CYS A 443 -22.68 7.33 13.04
C CYS A 443 -21.76 6.18 12.62
N ASN A 444 -22.26 4.95 12.61
CA ASN A 444 -21.50 3.78 12.15
C ASN A 444 -21.30 3.80 10.63
N ASN A 445 -20.25 3.15 10.14
CA ASN A 445 -20.13 2.83 8.72
C ASN A 445 -20.98 1.59 8.37
N PRO A 446 -21.53 1.45 7.15
CA PRO A 446 -22.21 0.21 6.74
C PRO A 446 -21.38 -1.07 6.92
N CYS A 447 -20.04 -1.03 6.84
CA CYS A 447 -19.23 -2.21 7.12
C CYS A 447 -19.42 -2.70 8.57
N THR A 448 -19.32 -1.79 9.55
CA THR A 448 -19.37 -2.14 10.97
C THR A 448 -20.75 -2.64 11.40
N VAL A 449 -21.82 -2.20 10.71
CA VAL A 449 -23.21 -2.64 10.93
C VAL A 449 -23.51 -3.96 10.21
N PHE A 450 -23.36 -4.00 8.88
CA PHE A 450 -23.88 -5.10 8.06
C PHE A 450 -22.90 -6.25 7.87
N LYS A 451 -21.59 -6.01 7.98
CA LYS A 451 -20.52 -7.02 7.92
C LYS A 451 -20.54 -7.91 6.68
N THR A 452 -21.04 -7.39 5.55
CA THR A 452 -21.07 -8.09 4.26
C THR A 452 -19.93 -7.64 3.35
N ASN A 453 -19.54 -8.48 2.39
CA ASN A 453 -18.56 -8.14 1.37
C ASN A 453 -18.88 -6.83 0.61
N GLN A 454 -20.17 -6.52 0.40
CA GLN A 454 -20.59 -5.30 -0.29
C GLN A 454 -20.07 -4.01 0.39
N TYR A 455 -19.91 -4.03 1.72
CA TYR A 455 -19.52 -2.87 2.51
C TYR A 455 -18.12 -3.00 3.10
N CYS A 456 -17.69 -4.22 3.44
CA CYS A 456 -16.40 -4.52 4.06
C CYS A 456 -15.33 -5.05 3.08
N CYS A 457 -15.69 -5.34 1.83
CA CYS A 457 -14.74 -5.74 0.79
C CYS A 457 -13.90 -6.99 1.13
N THR A 458 -14.48 -7.91 1.91
CA THR A 458 -13.81 -9.08 2.50
C THR A 458 -13.29 -10.10 1.50
N ASN A 459 -13.77 -10.06 0.26
CA ASN A 459 -13.36 -10.98 -0.81
C ASN A 459 -12.19 -10.42 -1.64
N GLY A 460 -11.42 -9.46 -1.08
CA GLY A 460 -10.21 -8.90 -1.68
C GLY A 460 -10.44 -7.62 -2.48
N GLN A 461 -9.36 -7.13 -3.11
CA GLN A 461 -9.37 -5.90 -3.89
C GLN A 461 -10.36 -5.99 -5.07
N GLY A 462 -11.19 -4.97 -5.27
CA GLY A 462 -12.25 -4.94 -6.28
C GLY A 462 -13.51 -5.76 -5.99
N SER A 463 -13.62 -6.37 -4.81
CA SER A 463 -14.82 -7.11 -4.40
C SER A 463 -16.01 -6.23 -4.02
N CYS A 464 -15.82 -4.91 -3.92
CA CYS A 464 -16.81 -3.93 -3.49
C CYS A 464 -16.69 -2.62 -4.30
N GLY A 465 -17.57 -1.65 -4.04
CA GLY A 465 -17.51 -0.33 -4.64
C GLY A 465 -18.49 0.66 -3.99
N PRO A 466 -18.57 1.91 -4.48
CA PRO A 466 -19.36 2.96 -3.85
C PRO A 466 -20.87 2.67 -3.73
N THR A 467 -21.34 2.52 -2.49
CA THR A 467 -22.76 2.30 -2.13
C THR A 467 -23.44 3.62 -1.77
N ASN A 468 -24.78 3.61 -1.63
CA ASN A 468 -25.51 4.80 -1.15
C ASN A 468 -25.03 5.25 0.25
N PHE A 469 -24.66 4.31 1.12
CA PHE A 469 -24.12 4.61 2.44
C PHE A 469 -22.70 5.20 2.39
N SER A 470 -21.79 4.67 1.56
CA SER A 470 -20.44 5.27 1.45
C SER A 470 -20.48 6.63 0.76
N ARG A 471 -21.35 6.84 -0.24
CA ARG A 471 -21.60 8.18 -0.82
C ARG A 471 -22.09 9.19 0.22
N PHE A 472 -22.98 8.80 1.14
CA PHE A 472 -23.41 9.68 2.24
C PHE A 472 -22.22 10.26 3.04
N PHE A 473 -21.20 9.45 3.35
CA PHE A 473 -19.96 9.91 3.99
C PHE A 473 -19.10 10.73 3.03
N LYS A 474 -18.92 10.26 1.79
CA LYS A 474 -18.03 10.89 0.79
C LYS A 474 -18.49 12.29 0.37
N ASP A 475 -19.78 12.47 0.15
CA ASP A 475 -20.38 13.77 -0.20
C ASP A 475 -20.17 14.82 0.92
N ARG A 476 -19.99 14.35 2.16
CA ARG A 476 -19.78 15.18 3.37
C ARG A 476 -18.30 15.41 3.69
N CYS A 477 -17.45 14.42 3.42
CA CYS A 477 -16.01 14.48 3.63
C CYS A 477 -15.28 13.93 2.39
N PRO A 478 -15.13 14.73 1.31
CA PRO A 478 -14.63 14.24 0.02
C PRO A 478 -13.20 13.67 0.05
N THR A 479 -12.39 14.13 0.99
CA THR A 479 -10.98 13.73 1.18
C THR A 479 -10.81 12.64 2.25
N SER A 480 -11.88 11.92 2.59
CA SER A 480 -11.86 10.87 3.62
C SER A 480 -12.26 9.52 3.05
N TYR A 481 -11.69 8.44 3.56
CA TYR A 481 -12.13 7.09 3.20
C TYR A 481 -13.57 6.87 3.65
N SER A 482 -14.45 6.54 2.70
CA SER A 482 -15.86 6.25 2.96
C SER A 482 -16.20 4.74 2.95
N TYR A 483 -15.29 3.93 2.38
CA TYR A 483 -15.33 2.47 2.34
C TYR A 483 -13.90 1.92 2.17
N PRO A 484 -13.63 0.61 2.40
CA PRO A 484 -12.27 0.07 2.48
C PRO A 484 -11.38 0.16 1.23
N GLN A 485 -11.89 0.58 0.07
CA GLN A 485 -11.15 0.66 -1.21
C GLN A 485 -11.30 2.04 -1.87
N ASP A 486 -11.41 3.09 -1.03
CA ASP A 486 -11.58 4.49 -1.42
C ASP A 486 -10.25 5.24 -1.63
N ASP A 487 -9.14 4.51 -1.75
CA ASP A 487 -7.76 5.01 -1.86
C ASP A 487 -7.58 6.15 -2.88
N PRO A 488 -8.14 6.10 -4.11
CA PRO A 488 -7.79 7.03 -5.19
C PRO A 488 -8.17 8.49 -4.91
N SER A 489 -9.00 8.73 -3.89
CA SER A 489 -9.45 10.06 -3.46
C SER A 489 -9.24 10.33 -1.96
N SER A 490 -8.60 9.41 -1.24
CA SER A 490 -8.52 9.44 0.23
C SER A 490 -7.10 9.29 0.77
N THR A 491 -6.16 8.71 0.01
CA THR A 491 -4.75 8.60 0.43
C THR A 491 -3.97 9.86 0.07
N PHE A 492 -3.29 10.46 1.05
CA PHE A 492 -2.42 11.63 0.83
C PHE A 492 -0.98 11.33 1.26
N THR A 493 -0.01 12.02 0.64
CA THR A 493 1.42 11.85 0.96
C THR A 493 2.15 13.16 1.19
N CYS A 494 3.17 13.11 2.05
CA CYS A 494 4.08 14.19 2.42
C CYS A 494 5.54 13.71 2.41
N PRO A 495 6.53 14.61 2.31
CA PRO A 495 7.93 14.26 2.57
C PRO A 495 8.14 13.79 4.01
N GLY A 496 8.92 12.73 4.19
CA GLY A 496 9.25 12.14 5.48
C GLY A 496 9.92 13.13 6.45
N GLY A 497 9.54 13.04 7.72
CA GLY A 497 9.90 14.03 8.74
C GLY A 497 8.98 15.25 8.74
N THR A 498 7.80 15.15 8.12
CA THR A 498 6.73 16.13 8.29
C THR A 498 6.15 16.00 9.70
N ASN A 499 5.99 17.13 10.39
CA ASN A 499 5.20 17.21 11.62
C ASN A 499 3.74 17.46 11.24
N TYR A 500 2.83 17.09 12.14
CA TYR A 500 1.39 17.10 11.88
C TYR A 500 0.61 17.73 13.04
N LYS A 501 -0.65 18.06 12.78
CA LYS A 501 -1.67 18.32 13.80
C LYS A 501 -2.90 17.48 13.52
N VAL A 502 -3.53 16.99 14.58
CA VAL A 502 -4.86 16.38 14.56
C VAL A 502 -5.76 17.20 15.47
N VAL A 503 -6.79 17.84 14.92
CA VAL A 503 -7.66 18.76 15.67
C VAL A 503 -9.08 18.21 15.72
N PHE A 504 -9.55 17.87 16.91
CA PHE A 504 -10.94 17.52 17.16
C PHE A 504 -11.79 18.80 17.16
N CYS A 505 -12.89 18.81 16.38
CA CYS A 505 -13.73 19.98 16.13
C CYS A 505 -12.98 21.19 15.57
N PRO A 506 -12.38 21.11 14.36
CA PRO A 506 -11.40 22.09 13.87
C PRO A 506 -11.93 23.53 13.78
N TRP A 507 -13.18 23.74 13.38
CA TRP A 507 -13.81 25.07 13.29
C TRP A 507 -14.35 25.59 14.64
N GLY A 508 -14.26 24.79 15.72
CA GLY A 508 -15.10 24.94 16.92
C GLY A 508 -16.55 24.60 16.60
N SER A 509 -17.28 23.96 17.51
CA SER A 509 -18.62 23.42 17.22
C SER A 509 -19.62 24.48 16.73
N PRO A 510 -20.09 24.43 15.46
CA PRO A 510 -21.14 25.29 14.94
C PRO A 510 -22.42 24.46 14.76
N HIS A 511 -23.42 24.67 15.63
CA HIS A 511 -24.78 24.13 15.47
C HIS A 511 -24.97 22.60 15.42
N PHE A 512 -24.47 21.84 16.41
CA PHE A 512 -24.92 20.44 16.59
C PHE A 512 -25.49 20.17 17.99
N PRO A 513 -26.78 19.80 18.10
CA PRO A 513 -27.35 19.28 19.34
C PRO A 513 -26.92 17.82 19.50
N LEU A 514 -25.69 17.62 19.98
CA LEU A 514 -25.45 16.44 20.80
C LEU A 514 -26.23 16.67 22.10
N GLU A 515 -27.44 16.11 22.19
CA GLU A 515 -28.07 15.83 23.48
C GLU A 515 -27.19 14.82 24.22
N MET A 516 -26.10 15.31 24.81
CA MET A 516 -25.45 14.60 25.90
C MET A 516 -26.46 14.58 27.04
N PRO A 517 -26.81 13.41 27.60
CA PRO A 517 -27.63 13.34 28.80
C PRO A 517 -26.90 14.06 29.93
N GLY A 518 -27.26 15.33 30.14
CA GLY A 518 -26.74 16.13 31.22
C GLY A 518 -27.05 15.42 32.53
N ASN A 519 -26.04 15.31 33.38
CA ASN A 519 -26.11 14.64 34.67
C ASN A 519 -27.25 15.27 35.51
N LYS A 520 -28.45 14.70 35.44
CA LYS A 520 -29.54 15.08 36.34
C LYS A 520 -29.16 14.52 37.70
N ASN A 521 -28.80 15.44 38.60
CA ASN A 521 -28.58 15.15 40.00
C ASN A 521 -29.75 14.30 40.50
N VAL A 522 -29.43 13.11 41.01
CA VAL A 522 -30.32 12.39 41.91
C VAL A 522 -30.10 13.04 43.28
N GLU A 523 -31.03 13.92 43.65
CA GLU A 523 -31.38 14.13 45.05
C GLU A 523 -32.20 12.94 45.55
#